data_AF-A0A381RQ81-F1
#
_entry.id   AF-A0A381RQ81-F1
#
_cell.length_a   1.000
_cell.length_b   1.000
_cell.length_c   1.000
_cell.angle_alpha   90.00
_cell.angle_beta   90.00
_cell.angle_gamma   90.00
#
_symmetry.space_group_name_H-M   'P 1'
#
loop_
_entity.id
_entity.type
_entity.pdbx_description
1 polymer ?
#
loop_
_entity_poly.entity_id
_entity_poly.type
_entity_poly.pdbx_seq_one_letter_code
_entity_poly.pdbx_strand_id
1 'polypeptide(L)'
;MKYPMHLILDSYSHPGISLFWKRHGLSIMEQLVPNEFFFTTGDTPLEKLVEREIWSGWKKIILIGTPDSIRRGFNTLMQASRECRSTLEIGFWPLDLQNLATCISQSSLFLKPVLQVFKAGHSLHVDLMKVQILAPELETRYFWNDFEINSTQTAAQTTIFIDEQNSELSGKFSCRIAFHDEILSSLTMHPGKLTRTPVLKVYLKREVSLTAKERFKQLRKWLAVETKSAEKETLLKTGKQVEVQGNWANLTLNVAAIQDSVQSMHFAVERKAFSLIIPAKPIQSTESIRNIIPAFRPRGVIANNRGATK
;
A
#
# COMPACT_ATOMS: atom_id res chain seq x y z
N MET A 1 1.57 16.21 23.67
CA MET A 1 0.49 16.84 22.90
C MET A 1 -0.12 15.81 21.96
N LYS A 2 -1.44 15.79 21.74
CA LYS A 2 -2.05 14.94 20.71
C LYS A 2 -1.88 15.64 19.36
N TYR A 3 -1.28 14.96 18.38
CA TYR A 3 -1.16 15.50 17.02
C TYR A 3 -2.57 15.74 16.43
N PRO A 4 -2.81 16.89 15.78
CA PRO A 4 -4.08 17.15 15.10
C PRO A 4 -4.31 16.08 14.03
N MET A 5 -5.54 15.60 13.91
CA MET A 5 -5.93 14.55 12.98
C MET A 5 -6.70 15.13 11.79
N HIS A 6 -6.17 14.90 10.59
CA HIS A 6 -6.75 15.37 9.33
C HIS A 6 -7.21 14.14 8.54
N LEU A 7 -8.48 14.13 8.15
CA LEU A 7 -9.07 13.06 7.35
C LEU A 7 -9.20 13.53 5.90
N ILE A 8 -8.67 12.75 4.95
CA ILE A 8 -8.87 12.95 3.52
C ILE A 8 -9.65 11.77 2.96
N LEU A 9 -10.80 12.04 2.36
CA LEU A 9 -11.66 11.05 1.73
C LEU A 9 -11.68 11.25 0.21
N ASP A 10 -11.16 10.27 -0.55
CA ASP A 10 -11.22 10.32 -2.02
C ASP A 10 -12.53 9.73 -2.56
N SER A 11 -13.61 10.51 -2.49
CA SER A 11 -14.96 10.09 -2.89
C SER A 11 -15.41 10.57 -4.27
N TYR A 12 -14.77 11.57 -4.87
CA TYR A 12 -15.29 12.24 -6.08
C TYR A 12 -15.55 11.28 -7.24
N SER A 13 -14.58 10.45 -7.57
CA SER A 13 -14.66 9.48 -8.68
C SER A 13 -15.08 8.08 -8.23
N HIS A 14 -15.50 7.92 -6.97
CA HIS A 14 -15.72 6.61 -6.35
C HIS A 14 -17.09 6.53 -5.65
N PRO A 15 -18.17 6.19 -6.38
CA PRO A 15 -19.53 6.13 -5.83
C PRO A 15 -19.66 5.22 -4.61
N GLY A 16 -18.96 4.08 -4.59
CA GLY A 16 -18.94 3.16 -3.44
C GLY A 16 -18.39 3.79 -2.17
N ILE A 17 -17.36 4.63 -2.28
CA ILE A 17 -16.78 5.37 -1.15
C ILE A 17 -17.74 6.44 -0.66
N SER A 18 -18.42 7.14 -1.57
CA SER A 18 -19.47 8.10 -1.20
C SER A 18 -20.61 7.43 -0.42
N LEU A 19 -21.06 6.25 -0.85
CA LEU A 19 -22.10 5.48 -0.15
C LEU A 19 -21.63 4.99 1.23
N PHE A 20 -20.40 4.47 1.31
CA PHE A 20 -19.79 4.11 2.59
C PHE A 20 -19.79 5.31 3.55
N TRP A 21 -19.39 6.48 3.07
CA TRP A 21 -19.36 7.69 3.89
C TRP A 21 -20.76 8.16 4.28
N LYS A 22 -21.75 8.12 3.38
CA LYS A 22 -23.15 8.43 3.73
C LYS A 22 -23.68 7.53 4.84
N ARG A 23 -23.29 6.27 4.84
CA ARG A 23 -23.74 5.27 5.83
C ARG A 23 -23.05 5.45 7.18
N HIS A 24 -21.74 5.68 7.18
CA HIS A 24 -20.90 5.55 8.39
C HIS A 24 -20.21 6.84 8.82
N GLY A 25 -20.19 7.87 7.99
CA GLY A 25 -19.40 9.09 8.16
C GLY A 25 -19.66 9.78 9.50
N LEU A 26 -20.92 9.88 9.94
CA LEU A 26 -21.24 10.47 11.24
C LEU A 26 -20.55 9.72 12.40
N SER A 27 -20.65 8.39 12.42
CA SER A 27 -20.01 7.57 13.46
C SER A 27 -18.49 7.61 13.39
N ILE A 28 -17.93 7.74 12.19
CA ILE A 28 -16.48 7.94 11.99
C ILE A 28 -16.05 9.28 12.60
N MET A 29 -16.77 10.37 12.30
CA MET A 29 -16.48 11.72 12.81
C MET A 29 -16.62 11.80 14.33
N GLU A 30 -17.65 11.18 14.91
CA GLU A 30 -17.86 11.14 16.36
C GLU A 30 -16.75 10.37 17.11
N GLN A 31 -16.23 9.29 16.51
CA GLN A 31 -15.23 8.46 17.16
C GLN A 31 -13.81 8.97 16.96
N LEU A 32 -13.47 9.44 15.76
CA LEU A 32 -12.13 9.96 15.43
C LEU A 32 -11.94 11.40 15.88
N VAL A 33 -13.00 12.23 15.82
CA VAL A 33 -12.99 13.66 16.15
C VAL A 33 -11.82 14.37 15.45
N PRO A 34 -11.77 14.36 14.11
CA PRO A 34 -10.69 14.98 13.39
C PRO A 34 -10.73 16.51 13.54
N ASN A 35 -9.55 17.12 13.54
CA ASN A 35 -9.39 18.57 13.52
C ASN A 35 -9.86 19.15 12.18
N GLU A 36 -9.53 18.46 11.08
CA GLU A 36 -9.95 18.86 9.74
C GLU A 36 -10.39 17.64 8.93
N PHE A 37 -11.36 17.85 8.04
CA PHE A 37 -11.90 16.83 7.16
C PHE A 37 -12.04 17.38 5.74
N PHE A 38 -11.52 16.64 4.78
CA PHE A 38 -11.51 17.00 3.36
C PHE A 38 -12.09 15.86 2.52
N PHE A 39 -12.85 16.23 1.50
CA PHE A 39 -13.30 15.32 0.45
C PHE A 39 -12.79 15.81 -0.90
N THR A 40 -12.45 14.89 -1.79
CA THR A 40 -12.04 15.24 -3.16
C THR A 40 -13.21 15.81 -3.95
N THR A 41 -12.90 16.74 -4.85
CA THR A 41 -13.83 17.33 -5.83
C THR A 41 -13.16 17.43 -7.19
N GLY A 42 -13.91 17.79 -8.23
CA GLY A 42 -13.33 18.03 -9.56
C GLY A 42 -12.26 19.14 -9.54
N ASP A 43 -12.49 20.20 -8.78
CA ASP A 43 -11.55 21.34 -8.67
C ASP A 43 -10.38 21.04 -7.72
N THR A 44 -10.60 20.15 -6.74
CA THR A 44 -9.62 19.80 -5.71
C THR A 44 -9.34 18.29 -5.74
N PRO A 45 -8.47 17.83 -6.66
CA PRO A 45 -8.07 16.43 -6.75
C PRO A 45 -7.25 16.01 -5.52
N LEU A 46 -7.16 14.70 -5.32
CA LEU A 46 -6.48 14.08 -4.18
C LEU A 46 -5.06 14.60 -4.00
N GLU A 47 -4.29 14.68 -5.07
CA GLU A 47 -2.89 15.09 -5.08
C GLU A 47 -2.72 16.51 -4.52
N LYS A 48 -3.58 17.45 -4.94
CA LYS A 48 -3.54 18.84 -4.43
C LYS A 48 -3.90 18.91 -2.95
N LEU A 49 -4.87 18.12 -2.50
CA LEU A 49 -5.22 18.04 -1.08
C LEU A 49 -4.05 17.48 -0.26
N VAL A 50 -3.50 16.35 -0.69
CA VAL A 50 -2.38 15.70 0.00
C VAL A 50 -1.16 16.63 0.05
N GLU A 51 -0.82 17.27 -1.07
CA GLU A 51 0.26 18.24 -1.14
C GLU A 51 0.06 19.39 -0.15
N ARG A 52 -1.12 20.04 -0.16
CA ARG A 52 -1.46 21.11 0.78
C ARG A 52 -1.31 20.65 2.22
N GLU A 53 -1.80 19.45 2.53
CA GLU A 53 -1.74 18.94 3.88
C GLU A 53 -0.31 18.62 4.32
N ILE A 54 0.58 18.14 3.46
CA ILE A 54 1.94 17.76 3.89
C ILE A 54 2.74 18.94 4.47
N TRP A 55 2.49 20.17 4.01
CA TRP A 55 3.26 21.34 4.40
C TRP A 55 3.00 21.86 5.82
N SER A 56 1.95 21.41 6.51
CA SER A 56 1.53 22.03 7.78
C SER A 56 1.92 21.21 9.03
N GLY A 57 3.11 21.47 9.56
CA GLY A 57 3.50 21.11 10.93
C GLY A 57 3.38 19.63 11.30
N TRP A 58 3.28 19.36 12.62
CA TRP A 58 3.14 18.00 13.13
C TRP A 58 1.68 17.56 13.15
N LYS A 59 1.33 16.51 12.40
CA LYS A 59 -0.05 16.04 12.33
C LYS A 59 -0.21 14.59 11.88
N LYS A 60 -1.40 14.05 12.14
CA LYS A 60 -1.88 12.78 11.63
C LYS A 60 -2.69 13.00 10.37
N ILE A 61 -2.33 12.38 9.26
CA ILE A 61 -3.13 12.39 8.02
C ILE A 61 -3.65 10.98 7.79
N ILE A 62 -4.96 10.81 7.70
CA ILE A 62 -5.57 9.52 7.35
C ILE A 62 -6.23 9.66 5.99
N LEU A 63 -5.71 8.90 5.02
CA LEU A 63 -6.23 8.83 3.68
C LEU A 63 -7.17 7.62 3.55
N ILE A 64 -8.43 7.90 3.22
CA ILE A 64 -9.48 6.91 2.99
C ILE A 64 -9.82 6.93 1.50
N GLY A 65 -9.70 5.78 0.84
CA GLY A 65 -9.78 5.73 -0.61
C GLY A 65 -9.80 4.31 -1.17
N THR A 66 -9.89 4.17 -2.49
CA THR A 66 -9.63 2.88 -3.15
C THR A 66 -8.14 2.54 -3.06
N PRO A 67 -7.71 1.30 -3.32
CA PRO A 67 -6.29 0.97 -3.43
C PRO A 67 -5.53 1.90 -4.39
N ASP A 68 -6.15 2.34 -5.48
CA ASP A 68 -5.58 3.31 -6.40
C ASP A 68 -5.46 4.72 -5.80
N SER A 69 -6.46 5.19 -5.06
CA SER A 69 -6.36 6.45 -4.29
C SER A 69 -5.21 6.40 -3.30
N ILE A 70 -5.05 5.28 -2.58
CA ILE A 70 -3.94 5.09 -1.63
C ILE A 70 -2.60 5.20 -2.35
N ARG A 71 -2.45 4.53 -3.50
CA ARG A 71 -1.23 4.60 -4.33
C ARG A 71 -0.92 6.02 -4.80
N ARG A 72 -1.92 6.77 -5.28
CA ARG A 72 -1.75 8.17 -5.71
C ARG A 72 -1.34 9.07 -4.56
N GLY A 73 -2.05 8.99 -3.42
CA GLY A 73 -1.71 9.77 -2.24
C GLY A 73 -0.33 9.43 -1.66
N PHE A 74 0.07 8.15 -1.68
CA PHE A 74 1.42 7.73 -1.34
C PHE A 74 2.48 8.35 -2.26
N ASN A 75 2.24 8.34 -3.57
CA ASN A 75 3.18 8.93 -4.53
C ASN A 75 3.35 10.44 -4.29
N THR A 76 2.26 11.18 -4.06
CA THR A 76 2.31 12.60 -3.69
C THR A 76 3.06 12.83 -2.38
N LEU A 77 2.81 12.00 -1.36
CA LEU A 77 3.55 12.04 -0.10
C LEU A 77 5.06 11.92 -0.34
N MET A 78 5.47 10.98 -1.17
CA MET A 78 6.88 10.69 -1.41
C MET A 78 7.60 11.72 -2.27
N GLN A 79 6.85 12.56 -3.00
CA GLN A 79 7.40 13.73 -3.70
C GLN A 79 7.76 14.88 -2.74
N ALA A 80 7.14 14.93 -1.55
CA ALA A 80 7.48 15.94 -0.56
C ALA A 80 8.86 15.69 0.09
N SER A 81 9.44 16.79 0.59
CA SER A 81 10.74 16.74 1.27
C SER A 81 10.70 15.81 2.49
N ARG A 82 11.87 15.25 2.83
CA ARG A 82 12.00 14.36 3.99
C ARG A 82 11.64 15.08 5.29
N GLU A 83 11.96 16.37 5.38
CA GLU A 83 11.65 17.22 6.53
C GLU A 83 10.15 17.29 6.76
N CYS A 84 9.36 17.61 5.73
CA CYS A 84 7.91 17.63 5.81
C CYS A 84 7.34 16.25 6.15
N ARG A 85 7.82 15.17 5.51
CA ARG A 85 7.36 13.82 5.82
C ARG A 85 7.67 13.37 7.25
N SER A 86 8.76 13.87 7.84
CA SER A 86 9.20 13.45 9.16
C SER A 86 8.32 13.96 10.31
N THR A 87 7.55 15.03 10.08
CA THR A 87 6.60 15.58 11.06
C THR A 87 5.22 14.93 10.99
N LEU A 88 5.00 14.03 10.03
CA LEU A 88 3.70 13.45 9.75
C LEU A 88 3.59 12.01 10.24
N GLU A 89 2.40 11.67 10.73
CA GLU A 89 1.97 10.30 10.97
C GLU A 89 0.86 9.96 9.96
N ILE A 90 1.10 8.99 9.09
CA ILE A 90 0.21 8.71 7.96
C ILE A 90 -0.58 7.44 8.20
N GLY A 91 -1.88 7.49 8.01
CA GLY A 91 -2.77 6.34 8.00
C GLY A 91 -3.31 6.08 6.59
N PHE A 92 -3.23 4.85 6.10
CA PHE A 92 -3.86 4.45 4.84
C PHE A 92 -5.00 3.48 5.12
N TRP A 93 -6.21 3.87 4.73
CA TRP A 93 -7.41 3.04 4.82
C TRP A 93 -7.91 2.70 3.40
N PRO A 94 -7.33 1.66 2.76
CA PRO A 94 -7.84 1.17 1.49
C PRO A 94 -9.21 0.51 1.69
N LEU A 95 -10.15 0.90 0.85
CA LEU A 95 -11.49 0.32 0.73
C LEU A 95 -11.60 -0.31 -0.67
N ASP A 96 -11.29 -1.60 -0.78
CA ASP A 96 -11.51 -2.34 -2.03
C ASP A 96 -13.00 -2.64 -2.24
N LEU A 97 -13.38 -3.04 -3.46
CA LEU A 97 -14.78 -3.27 -3.82
C LEU A 97 -15.47 -4.34 -2.95
N GLN A 98 -14.75 -5.41 -2.58
CA GLN A 98 -15.29 -6.51 -1.78
C GLN A 98 -15.54 -6.07 -0.33
N ASN A 99 -14.60 -5.30 0.23
CA ASN A 99 -14.67 -4.70 1.55
C ASN A 99 -15.74 -3.60 1.60
N LEU A 100 -15.90 -2.79 0.55
CA LEU A 100 -16.91 -1.74 0.48
C LEU A 100 -18.33 -2.31 0.60
N ALA A 101 -18.67 -3.31 -0.22
CA ALA A 101 -19.99 -3.94 -0.18
C ALA A 101 -20.30 -4.51 1.22
N THR A 102 -19.33 -5.24 1.79
CA THR A 102 -19.44 -5.80 3.14
C THR A 102 -19.61 -4.70 4.20
N CYS A 103 -18.75 -3.67 4.18
CA CYS A 103 -18.78 -2.58 5.16
C CYS A 103 -20.09 -1.79 5.10
N ILE A 104 -20.63 -1.52 3.90
CA ILE A 104 -21.89 -0.79 3.74
C ILE A 104 -23.06 -1.58 4.36
N SER A 105 -23.06 -2.91 4.22
CA SER A 105 -24.11 -3.78 4.74
C SER A 105 -24.13 -3.90 6.28
N GLN A 106 -23.01 -3.59 6.94
CA GLN A 106 -22.82 -3.81 8.37
C GLN A 106 -23.20 -2.58 9.22
N SER A 107 -23.36 -2.81 10.53
CA SER A 107 -23.51 -1.74 11.52
C SER A 107 -22.19 -0.96 11.68
N SER A 108 -22.27 0.33 12.01
CA SER A 108 -21.11 1.17 12.31
C SER A 108 -20.24 0.63 13.45
N LEU A 109 -20.79 -0.22 14.33
CA LEU A 109 -20.04 -0.92 15.37
C LEU A 109 -18.90 -1.79 14.80
N PHE A 110 -19.05 -2.29 13.56
CA PHE A 110 -18.01 -3.03 12.86
C PHE A 110 -16.75 -2.19 12.64
N LEU A 111 -16.89 -0.87 12.51
CA LEU A 111 -15.76 0.04 12.27
C LEU A 111 -14.97 0.33 13.55
N LYS A 112 -15.51 0.03 14.74
CA LYS A 112 -14.87 0.39 16.01
C LYS A 112 -13.40 -0.07 16.09
N PRO A 113 -13.03 -1.31 15.77
CA PRO A 113 -11.62 -1.73 15.77
C PRO A 113 -10.75 -0.91 14.81
N VAL A 114 -11.26 -0.63 13.60
CA VAL A 114 -10.58 0.18 12.58
C VAL A 114 -10.34 1.60 13.06
N LEU A 115 -11.36 2.23 13.64
CA LEU A 115 -11.26 3.60 14.16
C LEU A 115 -10.32 3.69 15.36
N GLN A 116 -10.22 2.64 16.19
CA GLN A 116 -9.24 2.60 17.28
C GLN A 116 -7.80 2.59 16.76
N VAL A 117 -7.52 1.97 15.61
CA VAL A 117 -6.18 2.02 14.97
C VAL A 117 -5.79 3.46 14.66
N PHE A 118 -6.67 4.20 14.02
CA PHE A 118 -6.34 5.58 13.63
C PHE A 118 -6.32 6.55 14.81
N LYS A 119 -7.15 6.30 15.82
CA LYS A 119 -7.21 7.12 17.03
C LYS A 119 -6.02 6.91 17.96
N ALA A 120 -5.66 5.65 18.21
CA ALA A 120 -4.75 5.26 19.29
C ALA A 120 -3.63 4.29 18.84
N GLY A 121 -3.56 3.98 17.55
CA GLY A 121 -2.48 3.16 16.98
C GLY A 121 -1.11 3.82 17.14
N HIS A 122 -0.10 2.98 17.07
CA HIS A 122 1.29 3.40 17.16
C HIS A 122 1.81 3.76 15.78
N SER A 123 2.73 4.71 15.74
CA SER A 123 3.42 5.10 14.52
C SER A 123 4.76 4.37 14.44
N LEU A 124 5.02 3.68 13.33
CA LEU A 124 6.32 3.11 13.04
C LEU A 124 6.95 3.82 11.86
N HIS A 125 8.26 4.08 11.95
CA HIS A 125 9.02 4.49 10.78
C HIS A 125 9.15 3.32 9.82
N VAL A 126 8.76 3.55 8.57
CA VAL A 126 8.73 2.54 7.53
C VAL A 126 9.81 2.80 6.51
N ASP A 127 10.46 1.73 6.07
CA ASP A 127 11.41 1.76 4.98
C ASP A 127 10.69 1.57 3.64
N LEU A 128 11.32 2.04 2.57
CA LEU A 128 10.78 1.96 1.21
C LEU A 128 11.86 1.55 0.20
N MET A 129 11.40 1.03 -0.93
CA MET A 129 12.26 0.89 -2.10
C MET A 129 12.38 2.25 -2.79
N LYS A 130 13.60 2.78 -2.82
CA LYS A 130 13.99 3.96 -3.59
C LYS A 130 14.61 3.51 -4.90
N VAL A 131 14.15 4.10 -5.99
CA VAL A 131 14.63 3.83 -7.34
C VAL A 131 15.16 5.13 -7.91
N GLN A 132 16.46 5.16 -8.18
CA GLN A 132 17.13 6.25 -8.87
C GLN A 132 17.30 5.84 -10.33
N ILE A 133 16.65 6.57 -11.21
CA ILE A 133 16.65 6.34 -12.64
C ILE A 133 17.60 7.36 -13.25
N LEU A 134 18.70 6.86 -13.82
CA LEU A 134 19.61 7.70 -14.57
C LEU A 134 19.04 7.83 -16.00
N ALA A 135 18.41 8.95 -16.27
CA ALA A 135 18.03 9.39 -17.61
C ALA A 135 18.87 10.65 -17.96
N PRO A 136 18.54 11.49 -18.96
CA PRO A 136 19.22 12.77 -19.16
C PRO A 136 19.22 13.63 -17.88
N GLU A 137 18.21 13.44 -17.03
CA GLU A 137 18.16 13.93 -15.66
C GLU A 137 18.03 12.76 -14.68
N LEU A 138 18.55 12.93 -13.46
CA LEU A 138 18.42 11.94 -12.40
C LEU A 138 17.03 12.03 -11.78
N GLU A 139 16.17 11.04 -12.05
CA GLU A 139 14.85 10.96 -11.44
C GLU A 139 14.87 10.01 -10.23
N THR A 140 14.22 10.40 -9.13
CA THR A 140 14.06 9.53 -7.94
C THR A 140 12.59 9.21 -7.73
N ARG A 141 12.27 7.91 -7.64
CA ARG A 141 10.93 7.42 -7.31
C ARG A 141 10.95 6.46 -6.13
N TYR A 142 9.80 6.31 -5.49
CA TYR A 142 9.63 5.44 -4.34
C TYR A 142 8.50 4.46 -4.58
N PHE A 143 8.70 3.21 -4.17
CA PHE A 143 7.76 2.13 -4.37
C PHE A 143 7.51 1.40 -3.06
N TRP A 144 6.26 1.00 -2.86
CA TRP A 144 5.84 0.22 -1.71
C TRP A 144 6.08 -1.28 -1.91
N ASN A 145 5.47 -1.87 -2.95
CA ASN A 145 5.51 -3.31 -3.21
C ASN A 145 6.72 -3.70 -4.04
N ASP A 146 6.62 -3.47 -5.34
CA ASP A 146 7.56 -3.98 -6.33
C ASP A 146 7.72 -3.06 -7.53
N PHE A 147 8.72 -3.40 -8.33
CA PHE A 147 9.05 -2.79 -9.61
C PHE A 147 9.36 -3.90 -10.59
N GLU A 148 8.78 -3.83 -11.79
CA GLU A 148 8.89 -4.90 -12.79
C GLU A 148 9.57 -4.38 -14.06
N ILE A 149 10.58 -5.13 -14.50
CA ILE A 149 11.38 -4.89 -15.71
C ILE A 149 11.19 -6.10 -16.62
N ASN A 150 10.63 -5.84 -17.79
CA ASN A 150 10.33 -6.86 -18.78
C ASN A 150 11.22 -6.69 -20.00
N SER A 151 11.84 -7.78 -20.45
CA SER A 151 12.56 -7.85 -21.72
C SER A 151 11.69 -8.55 -22.75
N THR A 152 11.33 -7.83 -23.80
CA THR A 152 10.48 -8.37 -24.88
C THR A 152 11.29 -8.99 -26.02
N GLN A 153 12.59 -8.72 -26.10
CA GLN A 153 13.48 -9.13 -27.18
C GLN A 153 14.46 -10.22 -26.78
N THR A 154 14.80 -11.09 -27.74
CA THR A 154 15.75 -12.20 -27.53
C THR A 154 17.21 -11.76 -27.49
N ALA A 155 17.52 -10.56 -27.98
CA ALA A 155 18.88 -10.01 -28.01
C ALA A 155 19.19 -9.03 -26.86
N ALA A 156 18.23 -8.80 -25.95
CA ALA A 156 18.47 -7.91 -24.82
C ALA A 156 19.53 -8.54 -23.89
N GLN A 157 20.66 -7.86 -23.74
CA GLN A 157 21.62 -8.13 -22.69
C GLN A 157 21.35 -7.16 -21.54
N THR A 158 21.19 -7.71 -20.35
CA THR A 158 20.95 -6.95 -19.13
C THR A 158 21.77 -7.57 -18.02
N THR A 159 22.54 -6.76 -17.32
CA THR A 159 23.31 -7.17 -16.16
C THR A 159 22.62 -6.63 -14.91
N ILE A 160 22.29 -7.54 -14.00
CA ILE A 160 21.78 -7.18 -12.68
C ILE A 160 22.91 -7.36 -11.68
N PHE A 161 23.22 -6.31 -10.94
CA PHE A 161 24.15 -6.34 -9.81
C PHE A 161 23.33 -6.36 -8.52
N ILE A 162 23.59 -7.30 -7.64
CA ILE A 162 22.94 -7.42 -6.32
C ILE A 162 24.06 -7.46 -5.29
N ASP A 163 24.17 -6.41 -4.47
CA ASP A 163 25.29 -6.23 -3.53
C ASP A 163 26.65 -6.58 -4.19
N GLU A 164 26.93 -5.96 -5.35
CA GLU A 164 28.14 -6.12 -6.18
C GLU A 164 28.31 -7.47 -6.89
N GLN A 165 27.40 -8.42 -6.69
CA GLN A 165 27.40 -9.69 -7.44
C GLN A 165 26.63 -9.54 -8.74
N ASN A 166 27.29 -9.78 -9.87
CA ASN A 166 26.65 -9.70 -11.18
C ASN A 166 25.83 -10.96 -11.51
N SER A 167 24.80 -10.75 -12.34
CA SER A 167 23.97 -11.79 -12.94
C SER A 167 23.60 -11.31 -14.32
N GLU A 168 24.26 -11.90 -15.32
CA GLU A 168 24.00 -11.59 -16.72
C GLU A 168 22.74 -12.32 -17.18
N LEU A 169 21.83 -11.55 -17.77
CA LEU A 169 20.58 -12.01 -18.34
C LEU A 169 20.59 -11.73 -19.83
N SER A 170 20.25 -12.77 -20.59
CA SER A 170 20.04 -12.69 -22.03
C SER A 170 18.68 -13.24 -22.38
N GLY A 171 18.07 -12.64 -23.41
CA GLY A 171 16.79 -13.09 -23.93
C GLY A 171 15.57 -12.45 -23.27
N LYS A 172 14.41 -13.11 -23.44
CA LYS A 172 13.14 -12.65 -22.87
C LYS A 172 13.04 -13.04 -21.40
N PHE A 173 12.77 -12.06 -20.57
CA PHE A 173 12.62 -12.27 -19.13
C PHE A 173 11.66 -11.25 -18.54
N SER A 174 11.08 -11.60 -17.39
CA SER A 174 10.44 -10.68 -16.47
C SER A 174 11.24 -10.71 -15.16
N CYS A 175 11.68 -9.53 -14.72
CA CYS A 175 12.43 -9.33 -13.49
C CYS A 175 11.58 -8.46 -12.56
N ARG A 176 11.27 -8.97 -11.38
CA ARG A 176 10.49 -8.26 -10.37
C ARG A 176 11.35 -8.04 -9.13
N ILE A 177 11.60 -6.77 -8.81
CA ILE A 177 12.31 -6.35 -7.60
C ILE A 177 11.25 -5.99 -6.58
N ALA A 178 11.14 -6.78 -5.52
CA ALA A 178 10.10 -6.64 -4.50
C ALA A 178 10.68 -6.27 -3.13
N PHE A 179 9.91 -5.52 -2.36
CA PHE A 179 10.24 -5.13 -1.01
C PHE A 179 9.16 -5.55 -0.01
N HIS A 180 7.97 -4.93 -0.06
CA HIS A 180 6.82 -5.34 0.75
C HIS A 180 5.90 -6.27 -0.05
N ASP A 181 5.64 -7.46 0.49
CA ASP A 181 4.69 -8.41 -0.14
C ASP A 181 3.21 -8.01 0.09
N GLU A 182 2.94 -7.17 1.10
CA GLU A 182 1.59 -6.76 1.50
C GLU A 182 1.18 -5.42 0.87
N ILE A 183 -0.12 -5.25 0.61
CA ILE A 183 -0.68 -3.97 0.14
C ILE A 183 -0.49 -2.91 1.24
N LEU A 184 -0.20 -1.67 0.83
CA LEU A 184 -0.11 -0.53 1.73
C LEU A 184 -1.45 -0.28 2.44
N SER A 185 -1.51 -0.65 3.71
CA SER A 185 -2.71 -0.56 4.53
C SER A 185 -2.33 -0.45 6.00
N SER A 186 -2.80 0.59 6.67
CA SER A 186 -2.61 0.74 8.10
C SER A 186 -3.30 -0.36 8.91
N LEU A 187 -4.24 -1.11 8.35
CA LEU A 187 -5.08 -2.04 9.11
C LEU A 187 -4.55 -3.47 9.11
N THR A 188 -4.01 -3.92 7.98
CA THR A 188 -3.61 -5.32 7.76
C THR A 188 -2.13 -5.55 7.98
N MET A 189 -1.35 -4.48 8.06
CA MET A 189 0.10 -4.56 8.16
C MET A 189 0.60 -5.04 9.51
N HIS A 190 1.51 -6.01 9.47
CA HIS A 190 2.12 -6.56 10.69
C HIS A 190 3.33 -5.74 11.12
N PRO A 191 3.36 -5.17 12.36
CA PRO A 191 4.49 -4.39 12.87
C PRO A 191 5.84 -5.13 12.73
N GLY A 192 5.87 -6.41 13.10
CA GLY A 192 7.06 -7.25 12.99
C GLY A 192 7.55 -7.56 11.58
N LYS A 193 6.78 -7.26 10.51
CA LYS A 193 7.27 -7.33 9.12
C LYS A 193 7.97 -6.03 8.71
N LEU A 194 7.49 -4.89 9.21
CA LEU A 194 8.08 -3.58 8.96
C LEU A 194 9.43 -3.36 9.66
N THR A 195 9.64 -4.02 10.80
CA THR A 195 10.86 -3.87 11.60
C THR A 195 11.96 -4.86 11.23
N ARG A 196 11.73 -5.76 10.26
CA ARG A 196 12.75 -6.72 9.81
C ARG A 196 13.88 -6.02 9.07
N THR A 197 15.01 -6.71 8.94
CA THR A 197 16.12 -6.25 8.09
C THR A 197 15.61 -6.05 6.67
N PRO A 198 15.70 -4.83 6.12
CA PRO A 198 15.11 -4.53 4.84
C PRO A 198 16.03 -5.06 3.74
N VAL A 199 15.51 -6.01 2.97
CA VAL A 199 16.22 -6.59 1.83
C VAL A 199 15.29 -6.60 0.63
N LEU A 200 15.81 -6.17 -0.50
CA LEU A 200 15.18 -6.29 -1.80
C LEU A 200 15.25 -7.75 -2.24
N LYS A 201 14.14 -8.28 -2.73
CA LYS A 201 14.03 -9.63 -3.29
C LYS A 201 13.95 -9.51 -4.80
N VAL A 202 14.92 -10.08 -5.51
CA VAL A 202 14.94 -10.06 -6.98
C VAL A 202 14.41 -11.39 -7.48
N TYR A 203 13.24 -11.36 -8.09
CA TYR A 203 12.62 -12.50 -8.72
C TYR A 203 12.84 -12.45 -10.23
N LEU A 204 13.15 -13.60 -10.81
CA LEU A 204 13.35 -13.76 -12.24
C LEU A 204 12.41 -14.83 -12.79
N LYS A 205 11.76 -14.49 -13.88
CA LYS A 205 11.04 -15.41 -14.74
C LYS A 205 11.64 -15.36 -16.13
N ARG A 206 12.25 -16.46 -16.58
CA ARG A 206 12.73 -16.59 -17.97
C ARG A 206 11.57 -17.05 -18.84
N GLU A 207 11.24 -16.29 -19.87
CA GLU A 207 10.25 -16.74 -20.85
C GLU A 207 10.93 -17.72 -21.81
N VAL A 208 10.72 -19.01 -21.59
CA VAL A 208 11.07 -20.02 -22.59
C VAL A 208 10.13 -19.81 -23.76
N SER A 209 10.67 -19.70 -24.98
CA SER A 209 9.87 -19.62 -26.20
C SER A 209 9.03 -20.89 -26.35
N LEU A 210 7.80 -20.86 -25.83
CA LEU A 210 6.84 -21.95 -25.87
C LEU A 210 6.57 -22.34 -27.33
N THR A 211 6.69 -23.62 -27.66
CA THR A 211 6.35 -24.11 -29.01
C THR A 211 4.84 -23.93 -29.26
N ALA A 212 4.42 -23.82 -30.52
CA ALA A 212 3.00 -23.61 -30.88
C ALA A 212 2.03 -24.62 -30.24
N LYS A 213 2.48 -25.86 -29.99
CA LYS A 213 1.74 -26.91 -29.27
C LYS A 213 1.48 -26.57 -27.80
N GLU A 214 2.40 -25.88 -27.14
CA GLU A 214 2.29 -25.49 -25.73
C GLU A 214 1.38 -24.28 -25.55
N ARG A 215 1.39 -23.34 -26.52
CA ARG A 215 0.43 -22.22 -26.58
C ARG A 215 -1.02 -22.69 -26.67
N PHE A 216 -1.29 -23.72 -27.49
CA PHE A 216 -2.63 -24.32 -27.59
C PHE A 216 -3.07 -25.02 -26.29
N LYS A 217 -2.10 -25.59 -25.55
CA LYS A 217 -2.34 -26.23 -24.25
C LYS A 217 -2.58 -25.21 -23.13
N GLN A 218 -1.93 -24.04 -23.19
CA GLN A 218 -2.21 -22.90 -22.30
C GLN A 218 -3.57 -22.25 -22.62
N LEU A 219 -3.96 -22.12 -23.90
CA LEU A 219 -5.30 -21.65 -24.30
C LEU A 219 -6.43 -22.52 -23.74
N ARG A 220 -6.26 -23.85 -23.75
CA ARG A 220 -7.21 -24.77 -23.07
C ARG A 220 -7.24 -24.62 -21.56
N LYS A 221 -6.12 -24.25 -20.93
CA LYS A 221 -6.08 -23.93 -19.48
C LYS A 221 -6.65 -22.55 -19.17
N TRP A 222 -6.55 -21.60 -20.10
CA TRP A 222 -7.05 -20.23 -19.96
C TRP A 222 -8.59 -20.18 -20.04
N LEU A 223 -9.21 -21.09 -20.81
CA LEU A 223 -10.66 -21.29 -20.82
C LEU A 223 -11.21 -21.98 -19.57
N ALA A 224 -10.35 -22.53 -18.71
CA ALA A 224 -10.72 -23.13 -17.44
C ALA A 224 -10.38 -22.17 -16.29
N VAL A 225 -11.35 -21.32 -15.94
CA VAL A 225 -11.56 -20.62 -14.66
C VAL A 225 -10.31 -20.27 -13.82
N GLU A 226 -10.10 -18.96 -13.68
CA GLU A 226 -9.28 -18.25 -12.69
C GLU A 226 -8.80 -19.08 -11.48
N THR A 227 -7.62 -19.67 -11.63
CA THR A 227 -6.75 -19.98 -10.49
C THR A 227 -5.32 -19.73 -10.94
N LYS A 228 -4.78 -18.57 -10.53
CA LYS A 228 -3.35 -18.20 -10.50
C LYS A 228 -2.45 -19.13 -11.35
N SER A 229 -2.48 -18.99 -12.68
CA SER A 229 -1.46 -19.64 -13.52
C SER A 229 -0.19 -18.80 -13.52
N ALA A 230 0.39 -18.61 -12.33
CA ALA A 230 1.73 -18.11 -12.20
C ALA A 230 2.68 -19.26 -12.54
N GLU A 231 3.27 -19.24 -13.74
CA GLU A 231 4.61 -19.83 -13.89
C GLU A 231 5.46 -19.23 -12.78
N LYS A 232 5.87 -20.06 -11.82
CA LYS A 232 6.49 -19.64 -10.57
C LYS A 232 7.74 -18.80 -10.88
N GLU A 233 7.66 -17.51 -10.59
CA GLU A 233 8.84 -16.66 -10.51
C GLU A 233 9.88 -17.34 -9.59
N THR A 234 11.14 -17.38 -10.03
CA THR A 234 12.22 -17.95 -9.22
C THR A 234 12.94 -16.83 -8.50
N LEU A 235 13.12 -16.94 -7.18
CA LEU A 235 13.95 -15.99 -6.43
C LEU A 235 15.40 -16.15 -6.91
N LEU A 236 15.95 -15.09 -7.50
CA LEU A 236 17.34 -15.08 -7.94
C LEU A 236 18.24 -14.89 -6.73
N LYS A 237 18.13 -13.74 -6.05
CA LYS A 237 18.86 -13.38 -4.83
C LYS A 237 18.11 -12.31 -4.03
N THR A 238 18.59 -12.07 -2.82
CA THR A 238 18.19 -10.94 -1.97
C THR A 238 19.39 -10.07 -1.66
N GLY A 239 19.21 -8.75 -1.64
CA GLY A 239 20.29 -7.81 -1.33
C GLY A 239 19.78 -6.47 -0.78
N LYS A 240 20.69 -5.59 -0.37
CA LYS A 240 20.33 -4.23 0.08
C LYS A 240 20.28 -3.23 -1.06
N GLN A 241 21.13 -3.46 -2.06
CA GLN A 241 21.22 -2.64 -3.27
C GLN A 241 21.11 -3.53 -4.49
N VAL A 242 20.36 -3.06 -5.48
CA VAL A 242 20.27 -3.70 -6.79
C VAL A 242 20.54 -2.64 -7.83
N GLU A 243 21.38 -2.93 -8.81
CA GLU A 243 21.61 -2.09 -9.97
C GLU A 243 21.28 -2.89 -11.23
N VAL A 244 20.56 -2.25 -12.15
CA VAL A 244 20.24 -2.84 -13.44
C VAL A 244 20.87 -1.98 -14.52
N GLN A 245 21.73 -2.60 -15.32
CA GLN A 245 22.34 -2.02 -16.51
C GLN A 245 21.90 -2.85 -17.72
N GLY A 246 21.42 -2.21 -18.77
CA GLY A 246 20.99 -2.94 -19.96
C GLY A 246 20.68 -2.02 -21.12
N ASN A 247 20.39 -2.62 -22.27
CA ASN A 247 19.84 -1.87 -23.39
C ASN A 247 18.36 -1.56 -23.13
N TRP A 248 18.10 -0.42 -22.50
CA TRP A 248 16.75 0.01 -22.10
C TRP A 248 15.78 0.20 -23.26
N ALA A 249 16.27 0.37 -24.50
CA ALA A 249 15.41 0.37 -25.70
C ALA A 249 14.66 -0.95 -25.91
N ASN A 250 15.15 -2.04 -25.31
CA ASN A 250 14.55 -3.37 -25.42
C ASN A 250 13.79 -3.80 -24.15
N LEU A 251 13.78 -2.94 -23.12
CA LEU A 251 13.15 -3.18 -21.84
C LEU A 251 11.87 -2.37 -21.72
N THR A 252 10.84 -2.97 -21.14
CA THR A 252 9.60 -2.30 -20.76
C THR A 252 9.47 -2.29 -19.25
N LEU A 253 8.95 -1.19 -18.74
CA LEU A 253 8.76 -0.95 -17.32
C LEU A 253 7.27 -0.99 -17.02
N ASN A 254 6.88 -1.46 -15.85
CA ASN A 254 5.50 -1.36 -15.37
C ASN A 254 5.07 0.09 -15.03
N VAL A 255 5.92 1.07 -15.34
CA VAL A 255 5.69 2.49 -15.10
C VAL A 255 5.72 3.24 -16.44
N ALA A 256 4.54 3.68 -16.88
CA ALA A 256 4.32 4.24 -18.22
C ALA A 256 5.14 5.51 -18.57
N ALA A 257 5.77 6.16 -17.59
CA ALA A 257 6.40 7.47 -17.77
C ALA A 257 7.93 7.43 -18.06
N ILE A 258 8.57 6.26 -18.12
CA ILE A 258 10.04 6.14 -18.03
C ILE A 258 10.65 5.40 -19.25
N GLN A 259 10.06 5.49 -20.44
CA GLN A 259 10.39 4.53 -21.51
C GLN A 259 11.62 4.86 -22.38
N ASP A 260 11.97 6.13 -22.62
CA ASP A 260 12.76 6.42 -23.83
C ASP A 260 14.24 6.81 -23.63
N SER A 261 14.72 6.99 -22.38
CA SER A 261 16.06 7.57 -22.16
C SER A 261 16.83 7.05 -20.95
N VAL A 262 16.40 5.93 -20.36
CA VAL A 262 17.08 5.34 -19.20
C VAL A 262 18.44 4.75 -19.59
N GLN A 263 19.45 5.03 -18.78
CA GLN A 263 20.81 4.50 -18.90
C GLN A 263 21.11 3.44 -17.84
N SER A 264 20.70 3.69 -16.59
CA SER A 264 20.80 2.74 -15.48
C SER A 264 19.67 2.96 -14.47
N MET A 265 19.41 1.93 -13.67
CA MET A 265 18.52 2.03 -12.52
C MET A 265 19.19 1.48 -11.27
N HIS A 266 19.19 2.28 -10.21
CA HIS A 266 19.72 1.91 -8.91
C HIS A 266 18.59 1.82 -7.90
N PHE A 267 18.45 0.65 -7.30
CA PHE A 267 17.47 0.33 -6.27
C PHE A 267 18.19 0.26 -4.94
N ALA A 268 17.67 1.00 -3.95
CA ALA A 268 18.19 1.00 -2.60
C ALA A 268 17.03 1.05 -1.60
N VAL A 269 17.31 0.65 -0.37
CA VAL A 269 16.36 0.83 0.73
C VAL A 269 16.50 2.24 1.31
N GLU A 270 15.48 3.07 1.19
CA GLU A 270 15.36 4.33 1.93
C GLU A 270 14.87 4.04 3.34
N ARG A 271 15.73 4.28 4.33
CA ARG A 271 15.45 3.98 5.74
C ARG A 271 14.62 5.07 6.41
N LYS A 272 13.61 4.68 7.18
CA LYS A 272 12.71 5.60 7.92
C LYS A 272 12.16 6.69 7.01
N ALA A 273 11.56 6.29 5.89
CA ALA A 273 11.10 7.19 4.84
C ALA A 273 9.89 8.03 5.27
N PHE A 274 8.98 7.46 6.07
CA PHE A 274 7.86 8.16 6.70
C PHE A 274 7.36 7.38 7.91
N SER A 275 6.46 7.97 8.71
CA SER A 275 5.83 7.29 9.85
C SER A 275 4.44 6.79 9.48
N LEU A 276 4.22 5.49 9.57
CA LEU A 276 2.93 4.84 9.29
C LEU A 276 2.21 4.49 10.59
N ILE A 277 0.95 4.88 10.69
CA ILE A 277 0.04 4.48 11.77
C ILE A 277 -0.37 3.03 11.52
N ILE A 278 -0.13 2.16 12.50
CA ILE A 278 -0.48 0.73 12.43
C ILE A 278 -1.03 0.24 13.77
N PRO A 279 -1.81 -0.86 13.79
CA PRO A 279 -2.26 -1.46 15.03
C PRO A 279 -1.12 -2.24 15.69
N ALA A 280 -1.24 -2.46 17.00
CA ALA A 280 -0.38 -3.42 17.71
C ALA A 280 -0.59 -4.87 17.20
N LYS A 281 -1.81 -5.19 16.76
CA LYS A 281 -2.18 -6.47 16.14
C LYS A 281 -2.98 -6.21 14.85
N PRO A 282 -2.57 -6.77 13.69
CA PRO A 282 -3.31 -6.58 12.44
C PRO A 282 -4.76 -6.99 12.54
N ILE A 283 -5.63 -6.23 11.87
CA ILE A 283 -7.03 -6.60 11.70
C ILE A 283 -7.10 -7.56 10.51
N GLN A 284 -7.15 -8.86 10.78
CA GLN A 284 -7.39 -9.87 9.75
C GLN A 284 -8.90 -9.92 9.47
N SER A 285 -9.32 -9.58 8.25
CA SER A 285 -10.74 -9.43 7.88
C SER A 285 -11.55 -10.73 7.85
N THR A 286 -11.02 -11.86 8.33
CA THR A 286 -11.71 -13.16 8.32
C THR A 286 -11.80 -13.87 9.66
N GLU A 287 -11.23 -13.34 10.76
CA GLU A 287 -11.37 -13.99 12.07
C GLU A 287 -12.11 -13.11 13.10
N SER A 288 -13.29 -13.63 13.49
CA SER A 288 -13.86 -13.53 14.84
C SER A 288 -14.73 -12.34 15.25
N ILE A 289 -15.51 -11.72 14.35
CA ILE A 289 -16.64 -10.90 14.83
C ILE A 289 -17.74 -11.75 15.49
N ARG A 290 -17.72 -13.07 15.28
CA ARG A 290 -18.52 -14.02 16.08
C ARG A 290 -18.03 -14.19 17.53
N ASN A 291 -16.81 -13.76 17.88
CA ASN A 291 -16.25 -13.93 19.24
C ASN A 291 -15.96 -12.62 19.99
N ILE A 292 -16.50 -11.48 19.54
CA ILE A 292 -16.57 -10.31 20.43
C ILE A 292 -17.71 -10.56 21.43
N ILE A 293 -17.48 -11.49 22.36
CA ILE A 293 -18.20 -11.53 23.63
C ILE A 293 -17.84 -10.20 24.33
N PRO A 294 -18.81 -9.42 24.81
CA PRO A 294 -18.51 -8.21 25.55
C PRO A 294 -17.76 -8.61 26.83
N ALA A 295 -16.45 -8.36 26.87
CA ALA A 295 -15.64 -8.51 28.09
C ALA A 295 -15.97 -7.47 29.18
N PHE A 296 -17.05 -6.70 29.01
CA PHE A 296 -17.67 -5.91 30.05
C PHE A 296 -19.15 -6.25 30.09
N ARG A 297 -19.55 -7.22 30.93
CA ARG A 297 -20.92 -7.24 31.44
C ARG A 297 -21.10 -5.95 32.24
N PRO A 298 -22.11 -5.12 31.97
CA PRO A 298 -22.48 -4.07 32.91
C PRO A 298 -22.79 -4.77 34.24
N ARG A 299 -22.06 -4.42 35.31
CA ARG A 299 -22.51 -4.78 36.66
C ARG A 299 -23.91 -4.20 36.80
N GLY A 300 -24.87 -5.09 37.06
CA GLY A 300 -26.28 -4.77 37.11
C GLY A 300 -26.54 -3.54 37.98
N VAL A 301 -27.43 -2.71 37.47
CA VAL A 301 -28.17 -1.68 38.19
C VAL A 301 -28.65 -2.28 39.52
N ILE A 302 -28.11 -1.80 40.64
CA ILE A 302 -28.74 -2.01 41.95
C ILE A 302 -29.88 -1.00 42.02
N ALA A 303 -31.03 -1.38 41.49
CA ALA A 303 -32.30 -0.82 41.88
C ALA A 303 -32.93 -1.80 42.86
N ASN A 304 -32.78 -1.55 44.17
CA ASN A 304 -33.62 -2.17 45.18
C ASN A 304 -34.41 -1.09 45.91
N ASN A 305 -35.62 -0.90 45.40
CA ASN A 305 -36.88 -0.66 46.11
C ASN A 305 -36.77 -0.15 47.55
N ARG A 306 -37.03 1.15 47.74
CA ARG A 306 -37.73 1.63 48.94
C ARG A 306 -39.21 1.21 48.81
N GLY A 307 -39.53 0.04 49.33
CA GLY A 307 -40.90 -0.30 49.70
C GLY A 307 -41.25 0.41 51.00
N ALA A 308 -42.22 1.33 50.94
CA ALA A 308 -42.85 1.87 52.13
C ALA A 308 -43.83 0.86 52.74
N THR A 309 -44.10 1.06 54.03
CA THR A 309 -45.21 0.57 54.88
C THR A 309 -45.00 -0.74 55.67
N LYS A 310 -44.76 -0.59 56.97
CA LYS A 310 -45.82 -0.59 58.00
C LYS A 310 -45.54 0.49 59.04
#